data_AF-A0A7W1MC16-F1
#
_entry.id   AF-A0A7W1MC16-F1
#
_cell.length_a   1.000
_cell.length_b   1.000
_cell.length_c   1.000
_cell.angle_alpha   90.00
_cell.angle_beta   90.00
_cell.angle_gamma   90.00
#
_symmetry.space_group_name_H-M   'P 1'
#
loop_
_entity.id
_entity.type
_entity.pdbx_description
1 polymer ?
#
loop_
_entity_poly.entity_id
_entity_poly.type
_entity_poly.pdbx_seq_one_letter_code
_entity_poly.pdbx_strand_id
1 'polypeptide(L)'
;MLHRSGNNHISKQLEILSDESISNLLAQGMFIHSGYGSSVKLEVDGIPLFVKKVPLNQLEGKQVNINSTENLFGIPTFYQYGLGSAGFNIWREVSAHIISTKWVLANECQNFPIMYHWRILNYSEVKIPMNEKEWNDYVRFWESSFSIGERVRANHNTQAYIALFMEYFPDTLQGWLSKQLLKGNEAIDRAIEMVERNLVETTAFIMSKEMIHFDAHFRNIITDGERLYFSDFGLATSSQFALSLEEQQFFKNHQNYDRCFVVTILTNWIISEFFGKDLHEEILQEYTNETCSLVLPESLTPYLSSIVKRYASIALKMNKFFKTLKEESKKTPYPKEELDQLWIELLKRQAFLSHKL
;
A
#
# COMPACT_ATOMS: atom_id res chain seq x y z
N MET A 1 2.18 -11.73 -20.68
CA MET A 1 1.76 -10.64 -21.60
C MET A 1 0.41 -10.88 -22.30
N LEU A 2 -0.07 -12.13 -22.42
CA LEU A 2 -1.38 -12.48 -23.03
C LEU A 2 -2.63 -12.12 -22.19
N HIS A 3 -2.49 -11.73 -20.91
CA HIS A 3 -3.64 -11.53 -20.01
C HIS A 3 -4.32 -10.15 -20.09
N ARG A 4 -3.67 -9.12 -20.64
CA ARG A 4 -4.20 -7.74 -20.60
C ARG A 4 -5.01 -7.32 -21.83
N SER A 5 -4.99 -8.12 -22.90
CA SER A 5 -5.80 -7.90 -24.11
C SER A 5 -7.30 -8.18 -23.91
N GLY A 6 -7.68 -8.88 -22.83
CA GLY A 6 -9.08 -9.19 -22.47
C GLY A 6 -9.80 -8.14 -21.61
N ASN A 7 -9.12 -7.05 -21.23
CA ASN A 7 -9.67 -6.04 -20.31
C ASN A 7 -11.04 -5.50 -20.77
N ASN A 8 -11.13 -5.08 -22.05
CA ASN A 8 -12.36 -4.52 -22.62
C ASN A 8 -13.53 -5.53 -22.63
N HIS A 9 -13.25 -6.83 -22.74
CA HIS A 9 -14.29 -7.86 -22.70
C HIS A 9 -14.85 -8.02 -21.28
N ILE A 10 -13.99 -8.18 -20.28
CA ILE A 10 -14.42 -8.34 -18.88
C ILE A 10 -15.13 -7.08 -18.36
N SER A 11 -14.62 -5.89 -18.67
CA SER A 11 -15.30 -4.63 -18.32
C SER A 11 -16.72 -4.58 -18.88
N LYS A 12 -16.91 -4.92 -20.16
CA LYS A 12 -18.23 -4.94 -20.81
C LYS A 12 -19.17 -5.97 -20.20
N GLN A 13 -18.67 -7.16 -19.88
CA GLN A 13 -19.47 -8.20 -19.22
C GLN A 13 -19.96 -7.73 -17.85
N LEU A 14 -19.09 -7.14 -17.03
CA LEU A 14 -19.46 -6.63 -15.71
C LEU A 14 -20.45 -5.44 -15.80
N GLU A 15 -20.32 -4.61 -16.83
CA GLU A 15 -21.18 -3.44 -17.07
C GLU A 15 -22.64 -3.84 -17.40
N ILE A 16 -22.86 -4.90 -18.18
CA ILE A 16 -24.21 -5.32 -18.59
C ILE A 16 -24.99 -6.08 -17.50
N LEU A 17 -24.32 -6.62 -16.48
CA LEU A 17 -24.98 -7.36 -15.41
C LEU A 17 -25.85 -6.43 -14.57
N SER A 18 -26.92 -6.96 -13.96
CA SER A 18 -27.70 -6.21 -12.96
C SER A 18 -27.00 -6.22 -11.60
N ASP A 19 -27.41 -5.32 -10.69
CA ASP A 19 -26.89 -5.30 -9.31
C ASP A 19 -27.17 -6.64 -8.59
N GLU A 20 -28.30 -7.27 -8.89
CA GLU A 20 -28.68 -8.60 -8.37
C GLU A 20 -27.74 -9.69 -8.91
N SER A 21 -27.47 -9.70 -10.22
CA SER A 21 -26.54 -10.66 -10.83
C SER A 21 -25.12 -10.50 -10.28
N ILE A 22 -24.65 -9.26 -10.11
CA ILE A 22 -23.35 -8.99 -9.49
C ILE A 22 -23.33 -9.46 -8.03
N SER A 23 -24.38 -9.19 -7.25
CA SER A 23 -24.45 -9.60 -5.85
C SER A 23 -24.43 -11.12 -5.71
N ASN A 24 -25.15 -11.84 -6.57
CA ASN A 24 -25.14 -13.31 -6.63
C ASN A 24 -23.75 -13.85 -6.99
N LEU A 25 -23.07 -13.24 -7.95
CA LEU A 25 -21.70 -13.61 -8.32
C LEU A 25 -20.73 -13.43 -7.14
N LEU A 26 -20.86 -12.32 -6.41
CA LEU A 26 -20.06 -12.04 -5.22
C LEU A 26 -20.34 -13.01 -4.06
N ALA A 27 -21.57 -13.50 -3.93
CA ALA A 27 -21.94 -14.48 -2.90
C ALA A 27 -21.40 -15.88 -3.19
N GLN A 28 -21.20 -16.22 -4.46
CA GLN A 28 -20.62 -17.50 -4.90
C GLN A 28 -19.09 -17.51 -4.91
N GLY A 29 -18.46 -16.33 -4.86
CA GLY A 29 -17.02 -16.21 -4.88
C GLY A 29 -16.34 -16.75 -3.61
N MET A 30 -15.08 -17.15 -3.75
CA MET A 30 -14.26 -17.63 -2.65
C MET A 30 -13.76 -16.45 -1.80
N PHE A 31 -14.10 -16.45 -0.51
CA PHE A 31 -13.60 -15.45 0.43
C PHE A 31 -12.07 -15.55 0.57
N ILE A 32 -11.37 -14.41 0.50
CA ILE A 32 -9.92 -14.34 0.68
C ILE A 32 -9.58 -13.81 2.08
N HIS A 33 -10.08 -12.63 2.45
CA HIS A 33 -9.66 -11.91 3.66
C HIS A 33 -10.68 -10.83 4.07
N SER A 34 -10.68 -10.45 5.36
CA SER A 34 -11.45 -9.33 5.94
C SER A 34 -10.56 -8.35 6.71
N GLY A 35 -10.72 -7.05 6.47
CA GLY A 35 -10.12 -5.92 7.21
C GLY A 35 -11.15 -4.79 7.36
N TYR A 36 -10.80 -3.54 7.01
CA TYR A 36 -11.79 -2.45 6.88
C TYR A 36 -12.78 -2.64 5.72
N GLY A 37 -12.51 -3.60 4.85
CA GLY A 37 -13.40 -4.14 3.82
C GLY A 37 -13.34 -5.66 3.78
N SER A 38 -13.86 -6.27 2.72
CA SER A 38 -13.70 -7.72 2.48
C SER A 38 -13.24 -7.99 1.05
N SER A 39 -12.57 -9.11 0.84
CA SER A 39 -12.03 -9.49 -0.46
C SER A 39 -12.54 -10.86 -0.91
N VAL A 40 -12.95 -10.94 -2.18
CA VAL A 40 -13.52 -12.13 -2.79
C VAL A 40 -12.76 -12.46 -4.07
N LYS A 41 -12.43 -13.73 -4.28
CA LYS A 41 -12.00 -14.27 -5.57
C LYS A 41 -13.22 -14.78 -6.32
N LEU A 42 -13.39 -14.37 -7.56
CA LEU A 42 -14.42 -14.93 -8.43
C LEU A 42 -13.87 -15.14 -9.83
N GLU A 43 -14.67 -15.75 -10.70
CA GLU A 43 -14.32 -15.99 -12.10
C GLU A 43 -15.41 -15.45 -13.01
N VAL A 44 -15.03 -14.75 -14.08
CA VAL A 44 -15.93 -14.31 -15.16
C VAL A 44 -15.30 -14.74 -16.47
N ASP A 45 -16.03 -15.52 -17.27
CA ASP A 45 -15.57 -16.07 -18.55
C ASP A 45 -14.19 -16.75 -18.47
N GLY A 46 -13.94 -17.53 -17.42
CA GLY A 46 -12.66 -18.23 -17.21
C GLY A 46 -11.51 -17.34 -16.72
N ILE A 47 -11.76 -16.04 -16.45
CA ILE A 47 -10.75 -15.10 -15.96
C ILE A 47 -10.95 -14.88 -14.46
N PRO A 48 -9.94 -15.18 -13.62
CA PRO A 48 -10.03 -14.93 -12.18
C PRO A 48 -9.92 -13.43 -11.88
N LEU A 49 -10.77 -12.99 -10.95
CA LEU A 49 -10.92 -11.62 -10.52
C LEU A 49 -10.74 -11.52 -9.00
N PHE A 50 -10.05 -10.47 -8.58
CA PHE A 50 -10.01 -10.03 -7.20
C PHE A 50 -11.06 -8.94 -7.02
N VAL A 51 -11.97 -9.10 -6.06
CA VAL A 51 -12.97 -8.07 -5.74
C VAL A 51 -12.77 -7.57 -4.33
N LYS A 52 -12.47 -6.27 -4.20
CA LYS A 52 -12.44 -5.57 -2.91
C LYS A 52 -13.78 -4.90 -2.67
N LYS A 53 -14.43 -5.21 -1.54
CA LYS A 53 -15.63 -4.53 -1.04
C LYS A 53 -15.20 -3.49 -0.03
N VAL A 54 -15.48 -2.22 -0.30
CA VAL A 54 -15.14 -1.12 0.62
C VAL A 54 -16.41 -0.38 1.03
N PRO A 55 -16.63 -0.11 2.33
CA PRO A 55 -17.84 0.56 2.80
C PRO A 55 -18.06 1.91 2.11
N LEU A 56 -19.30 2.17 1.68
CA LEU A 56 -19.74 3.46 1.15
C LEU A 56 -20.67 4.10 2.16
N ASN A 57 -20.18 5.01 2.99
CA ASN A 57 -21.02 5.69 3.97
C ASN A 57 -22.02 6.67 3.34
N GLN A 58 -23.05 7.06 4.08
CA GLN A 58 -24.13 7.92 3.58
C GLN A 58 -23.62 9.28 3.07
N LEU A 59 -22.57 9.85 3.68
CA LEU A 59 -22.02 11.15 3.26
C LEU A 59 -21.27 11.03 1.94
N GLU A 60 -20.38 10.06 1.82
CA GLU A 60 -19.63 9.75 0.59
C GLU A 60 -20.56 9.24 -0.54
N GLY A 61 -21.70 8.62 -0.19
CA GLY A 61 -22.70 8.09 -1.12
C GLY A 61 -23.79 9.08 -1.57
N LYS A 62 -23.78 10.35 -1.12
CA LYS A 62 -24.73 11.36 -1.62
C LYS A 62 -24.49 11.59 -3.12
N GLN A 63 -25.55 11.83 -3.88
CA GLN A 63 -25.46 12.05 -5.33
C GLN A 63 -24.43 13.13 -5.73
N VAL A 64 -24.34 14.22 -4.96
CA VAL A 64 -23.37 15.31 -5.17
C VAL A 64 -21.91 14.91 -4.87
N ASN A 65 -21.71 13.87 -4.07
CA ASN A 65 -20.41 13.41 -3.61
C ASN A 65 -19.90 12.17 -4.34
N ILE A 66 -20.69 11.57 -5.24
CA ILE A 66 -20.23 10.47 -6.10
C ILE A 66 -19.03 10.95 -6.91
N ASN A 67 -17.93 10.18 -6.87
CA ASN A 67 -16.63 10.53 -7.45
C ASN A 67 -15.92 11.75 -6.82
N SER A 68 -16.45 12.33 -5.74
CA SER A 68 -15.77 13.45 -5.06
C SER A 68 -14.57 12.96 -4.27
N THR A 69 -13.38 13.45 -4.63
CA THR A 69 -12.12 13.17 -3.92
C THR A 69 -11.85 14.13 -2.77
N GLU A 70 -12.83 14.97 -2.39
CA GLU A 70 -12.70 15.89 -1.27
C GLU A 70 -12.58 15.17 0.08
N ASN A 71 -11.96 15.84 1.05
CA ASN A 71 -11.94 15.38 2.44
C ASN A 71 -13.25 15.75 3.15
N LEU A 72 -14.33 15.02 2.85
CA LEU A 72 -15.69 15.36 3.31
C LEU A 72 -15.86 15.36 4.84
N PHE A 73 -15.04 14.60 5.56
CA PHE A 73 -15.06 14.54 7.03
C PHE A 73 -14.09 15.52 7.68
N GLY A 74 -13.22 16.19 6.92
CA GLY A 74 -12.12 16.98 7.49
C GLY A 74 -11.20 16.13 8.37
N ILE A 75 -10.88 14.91 7.92
CA ILE A 75 -9.94 14.05 8.64
C ILE A 75 -8.51 14.61 8.52
N PRO A 76 -7.73 14.59 9.61
CA PRO A 76 -6.38 15.12 9.61
C PRO A 76 -5.45 14.29 8.71
N THR A 77 -4.48 14.95 8.10
CA THR A 77 -3.58 14.35 7.10
C THR A 77 -2.70 13.22 7.63
N PHE A 78 -2.37 13.22 8.93
CA PHE A 78 -1.64 12.12 9.56
C PHE A 78 -2.38 10.78 9.51
N TYR A 79 -3.69 10.77 9.21
CA TYR A 79 -4.45 9.54 9.01
C TYR A 79 -4.05 8.80 7.72
N GLN A 80 -3.28 9.43 6.82
CA GLN A 80 -2.72 8.76 5.64
C GLN A 80 -1.57 7.81 5.98
N TYR A 81 -0.92 7.95 7.15
CA TYR A 81 0.09 6.98 7.54
C TYR A 81 -0.55 5.62 7.87
N GLY A 82 -0.03 4.54 7.28
CA GLY A 82 -0.49 3.15 7.44
C GLY A 82 -0.29 2.55 8.85
N LEU A 83 -0.85 3.19 9.89
CA LEU A 83 -0.82 2.75 11.29
C LEU A 83 -2.16 2.12 11.72
N GLY A 84 -2.88 1.50 10.79
CA GLY A 84 -4.23 0.98 11.02
C GLY A 84 -5.33 2.00 10.67
N SER A 85 -5.12 2.85 9.68
CA SER A 85 -6.13 3.77 9.17
C SER A 85 -7.21 3.03 8.37
N ALA A 86 -8.45 3.52 8.41
CA ALA A 86 -9.62 2.94 7.75
C ALA A 86 -9.87 3.51 6.34
N GLY A 87 -8.80 3.87 5.63
CA GLY A 87 -8.84 4.63 4.38
C GLY A 87 -9.23 6.10 4.57
N PHE A 88 -9.00 6.92 3.54
CA PHE A 88 -9.22 8.37 3.62
C PHE A 88 -10.59 8.82 3.07
N ASN A 89 -10.94 8.33 1.87
CA ASN A 89 -12.22 8.53 1.19
C ASN A 89 -12.33 7.44 0.12
N ILE A 90 -13.46 6.75 0.01
CA ILE A 90 -13.64 5.68 -0.99
C ILE A 90 -13.41 6.14 -2.43
N TRP A 91 -13.85 7.34 -2.78
CA TRP A 91 -13.70 7.88 -4.13
C TRP A 91 -12.25 8.24 -4.48
N ARG A 92 -11.38 8.47 -3.47
CA ARG A 92 -9.93 8.56 -3.70
C ARG A 92 -9.34 7.22 -4.12
N GLU A 93 -9.74 6.14 -3.46
CA GLU A 93 -9.31 4.79 -3.82
C GLU A 93 -9.80 4.40 -5.22
N VAL A 94 -11.08 4.62 -5.53
CA VAL A 94 -11.63 4.44 -6.88
C VAL A 94 -10.84 5.25 -7.91
N SER A 95 -10.60 6.54 -7.64
CA SER A 95 -9.87 7.43 -8.55
C SER A 95 -8.42 6.98 -8.75
N ALA A 96 -7.72 6.53 -7.70
CA ALA A 96 -6.37 6.00 -7.79
C ALA A 96 -6.30 4.70 -8.62
N HIS A 97 -7.29 3.82 -8.50
CA HIS A 97 -7.41 2.65 -9.37
C HIS A 97 -7.68 3.03 -10.84
N ILE A 98 -8.50 4.06 -11.10
CA ILE A 98 -8.72 4.57 -12.46
C ILE A 98 -7.42 5.14 -13.04
N ILE A 99 -6.71 5.96 -12.26
CA ILE A 99 -5.44 6.58 -12.67
C ILE A 99 -4.38 5.50 -12.98
N SER A 100 -4.17 4.55 -12.06
CA SER A 100 -3.19 3.48 -12.25
C SER A 100 -3.53 2.52 -13.38
N THR A 101 -4.82 2.22 -13.58
CA THR A 101 -5.28 1.43 -14.74
C THR A 101 -4.96 2.13 -16.06
N LYS A 102 -5.09 3.47 -16.13
CA LYS A 102 -4.71 4.24 -17.33
C LYS A 102 -3.21 4.13 -17.62
N TRP A 103 -2.34 4.16 -16.60
CA TRP A 103 -0.90 3.96 -16.79
C TRP A 103 -0.58 2.58 -17.38
N VAL A 104 -1.27 1.54 -16.92
CA VAL A 104 -1.12 0.18 -17.46
C VAL A 104 -1.60 0.11 -18.91
N LEU A 105 -2.78 0.67 -19.20
CA LEU A 105 -3.38 0.65 -20.54
C LEU A 105 -2.58 1.48 -21.56
N ALA A 106 -1.96 2.57 -21.13
CA ALA A 106 -1.07 3.40 -21.94
C ALA A 106 0.36 2.83 -22.07
N ASN A 107 0.62 1.66 -21.47
CA ASN A 107 1.94 1.03 -21.41
C ASN A 107 3.03 1.92 -20.77
N GLU A 108 2.65 2.83 -19.87
CA GLU A 108 3.58 3.70 -19.15
C GLU A 108 4.23 2.99 -17.97
N CYS A 109 3.45 2.18 -17.22
CA CYS A 109 3.95 1.35 -16.14
C CYS A 109 3.02 0.15 -15.94
N GLN A 110 3.57 -1.06 -15.92
CA GLN A 110 2.80 -2.30 -15.83
C GLN A 110 2.63 -2.81 -14.38
N ASN A 111 3.24 -2.14 -13.40
CA ASN A 111 3.34 -2.53 -11.99
C ASN A 111 2.08 -2.24 -11.17
N PHE A 112 0.90 -2.25 -11.80
CA PHE A 112 -0.39 -2.05 -11.14
C PHE A 112 -1.38 -3.10 -11.65
N PRO A 113 -2.29 -3.60 -10.79
CA PRO A 113 -3.43 -4.38 -11.24
C PRO A 113 -4.40 -3.50 -12.04
N ILE A 114 -4.97 -4.03 -13.11
CA ILE A 114 -6.06 -3.36 -13.84
C ILE A 114 -7.34 -3.45 -13.00
N MET A 115 -8.06 -2.34 -12.83
CA MET A 115 -9.46 -2.35 -12.39
C MET A 115 -10.37 -2.47 -13.61
N TYR A 116 -11.08 -3.59 -13.73
CA TYR A 116 -12.00 -3.87 -14.82
C TYR A 116 -13.32 -3.11 -14.67
N HIS A 117 -13.82 -2.98 -13.45
CA HIS A 117 -15.11 -2.35 -13.16
C HIS A 117 -15.19 -1.95 -11.68
N TRP A 118 -16.11 -1.04 -11.36
CA TRP A 118 -16.52 -0.78 -9.99
C TRP A 118 -18.03 -0.56 -9.93
N ARG A 119 -18.66 -0.91 -8.80
CA ARG A 119 -20.11 -0.81 -8.66
C ARG A 119 -20.53 -0.52 -7.22
N ILE A 120 -21.55 0.33 -7.05
CA ILE A 120 -22.21 0.53 -5.76
C ILE A 120 -23.23 -0.58 -5.57
N LEU A 121 -23.18 -1.27 -4.43
CA LEU A 121 -24.08 -2.36 -4.07
C LEU A 121 -24.50 -2.23 -2.61
N ASN A 122 -25.54 -2.97 -2.22
CA ASN A 122 -26.00 -3.04 -0.83
C ASN A 122 -25.56 -4.34 -0.17
N TYR A 123 -25.25 -4.27 1.12
CA TYR A 123 -25.08 -5.46 1.94
C TYR A 123 -26.42 -6.20 2.06
N SER A 124 -26.39 -7.52 1.92
CA SER A 124 -27.52 -8.41 2.23
C SER A 124 -27.51 -8.90 3.68
N GLU A 125 -26.37 -8.72 4.38
CA GLU A 125 -26.13 -9.28 5.71
C GLU A 125 -26.44 -8.26 6.82
N VAL A 126 -26.95 -8.76 7.95
CA VAL A 126 -27.12 -7.96 9.16
C VAL A 126 -25.74 -7.68 9.74
N LYS A 127 -25.39 -6.40 9.89
CA LYS A 127 -24.11 -6.00 10.48
C LYS A 127 -24.08 -6.25 11.98
N ILE A 128 -22.97 -6.80 12.44
CA ILE A 128 -22.67 -6.93 13.87
C ILE A 128 -22.50 -5.52 14.45
N PRO A 129 -23.12 -5.19 15.61
CA PRO A 129 -22.95 -3.91 16.26
C PRO A 129 -21.48 -3.59 16.54
N MET A 130 -21.12 -2.31 16.44
CA MET A 130 -19.77 -1.85 16.73
C MET A 130 -19.42 -2.11 18.19
N ASN A 131 -18.22 -2.64 18.45
CA ASN A 131 -17.70 -2.69 19.79
C ASN A 131 -17.30 -1.27 20.24
N GLU A 132 -18.12 -0.64 21.08
CA GLU A 132 -17.88 0.73 21.55
C GLU A 132 -16.55 0.89 22.29
N LYS A 133 -16.05 -0.16 22.98
CA LYS A 133 -14.73 -0.08 23.62
C LYS A 133 -13.63 -0.01 22.58
N GLU A 134 -13.65 -0.90 21.58
CA GLU A 134 -12.66 -0.92 20.51
C GLU A 134 -12.69 0.38 19.69
N TRP A 135 -13.88 0.91 19.40
CA TRP A 135 -14.02 2.20 18.72
C TRP A 135 -13.43 3.35 19.55
N ASN A 136 -13.72 3.40 20.86
CA ASN A 136 -13.14 4.41 21.74
C ASN A 136 -11.61 4.28 21.83
N ASP A 137 -11.09 3.05 21.94
CA ASP A 137 -9.65 2.77 21.95
C ASP A 137 -8.99 3.25 20.63
N TYR A 138 -9.65 2.99 19.50
CA TYR A 138 -9.23 3.42 18.16
C TYR A 138 -9.17 4.94 18.02
N VAL A 139 -10.23 5.63 18.42
CA VAL A 139 -10.30 7.10 18.34
C VAL A 139 -9.24 7.73 19.24
N ARG A 140 -9.04 7.21 20.46
CA ARG A 140 -7.96 7.67 21.35
C ARG A 140 -6.58 7.49 20.75
N PHE A 141 -6.31 6.36 20.08
CA PHE A 141 -5.05 6.13 19.37
C PHE A 141 -4.79 7.18 18.27
N TRP A 142 -5.85 7.66 17.63
CA TRP A 142 -5.82 8.71 16.61
C TRP A 142 -6.05 10.11 17.17
N GLU A 143 -5.38 10.45 18.27
CA GLU A 143 -5.39 11.78 18.88
C GLU A 143 -6.79 12.25 19.32
N SER A 144 -7.67 11.30 19.63
CA SER A 144 -9.08 11.57 19.95
C SER A 144 -9.80 12.39 18.86
N SER A 145 -9.39 12.22 17.60
CA SER A 145 -9.96 12.95 16.46
C SER A 145 -11.42 12.58 16.24
N PHE A 146 -12.30 13.57 16.44
CA PHE A 146 -13.73 13.42 16.19
C PHE A 146 -14.03 13.06 14.72
N SER A 147 -13.37 13.72 13.75
CA SER A 147 -13.60 13.45 12.32
C SER A 147 -13.22 12.02 11.91
N ILE A 148 -12.14 11.47 12.46
CA ILE A 148 -11.76 10.06 12.25
C ILE A 148 -12.83 9.14 12.84
N GLY A 149 -13.23 9.38 14.10
CA GLY A 149 -14.26 8.58 14.78
C GLY A 149 -15.59 8.56 14.04
N GLU A 150 -16.04 9.71 13.56
CA GLU A 150 -17.28 9.86 12.79
C GLU A 150 -17.21 9.10 11.46
N ARG A 151 -16.10 9.22 10.71
CA ARG A 151 -15.95 8.49 9.44
C ARG A 151 -15.95 6.98 9.66
N VAL A 152 -15.20 6.49 10.65
CA VAL A 152 -15.15 5.05 10.97
C VAL A 152 -16.52 4.54 11.38
N ARG A 153 -17.25 5.26 12.23
CA ARG A 153 -18.61 4.91 12.64
C ARG A 153 -19.57 4.93 11.45
N ALA A 154 -19.46 5.92 10.56
CA ALA A 154 -20.27 6.01 9.35
C ALA A 154 -20.01 4.83 8.39
N ASN A 155 -18.75 4.42 8.23
CA ASN A 155 -18.36 3.23 7.46
C ASN A 155 -18.86 1.94 8.11
N HIS A 156 -18.85 1.86 9.44
CA HIS A 156 -19.40 0.71 10.14
C HIS A 156 -20.92 0.61 9.92
N ASN A 157 -21.66 1.72 10.06
CA ASN A 157 -23.13 1.74 10.03
C ASN A 157 -23.76 1.68 8.63
N THR A 158 -22.99 1.85 7.56
CA THR A 158 -23.57 1.88 6.21
C THR A 158 -24.14 0.55 5.75
N GLN A 159 -25.17 0.60 4.89
CA GLN A 159 -25.73 -0.56 4.20
C GLN A 159 -25.23 -0.69 2.75
N ALA A 160 -24.38 0.23 2.29
CA ALA A 160 -23.82 0.23 0.94
C ALA A 160 -22.30 0.02 0.94
N TYR A 161 -21.78 -0.51 -0.16
CA TYR A 161 -20.35 -0.64 -0.42
C TYR A 161 -20.04 -0.42 -1.90
N ILE A 162 -18.80 -0.10 -2.19
CA ILE A 162 -18.25 -0.17 -3.55
C ILE A 162 -17.52 -1.51 -3.72
N ALA A 163 -17.91 -2.27 -4.74
CA ALA A 163 -17.17 -3.43 -5.21
C ALA A 163 -16.18 -2.98 -6.30
N LEU A 164 -14.88 -3.21 -6.09
CA LEU A 164 -13.80 -2.93 -7.03
C LEU A 164 -13.34 -4.25 -7.66
N PHE A 165 -13.60 -4.45 -8.95
CA PHE A 165 -13.24 -5.66 -9.69
C PHE A 165 -11.89 -5.49 -10.36
N MET A 166 -10.90 -6.28 -9.97
CA MET A 166 -9.50 -6.10 -10.34
C MET A 166 -8.85 -7.39 -10.84
N GLU A 167 -7.74 -7.22 -11.55
CA GLU A 167 -6.82 -8.30 -11.93
C GLU A 167 -6.39 -9.09 -10.70
N TYR A 168 -6.56 -10.41 -10.76
CA TYR A 168 -6.20 -11.31 -9.68
C TYR A 168 -4.75 -11.77 -9.80
N PHE A 169 -4.01 -11.67 -8.69
CA PHE A 169 -2.71 -12.30 -8.51
C PHE A 169 -2.73 -13.19 -7.28
N PRO A 170 -2.05 -14.37 -7.31
CA PRO A 170 -2.23 -15.37 -6.28
C PRO A 170 -1.48 -15.05 -4.98
N ASP A 171 -0.36 -14.34 -5.04
CA ASP A 171 0.53 -14.14 -3.89
C ASP A 171 0.73 -12.66 -3.56
N THR A 172 0.62 -12.36 -2.26
CA THR A 172 1.23 -11.14 -1.71
C THR A 172 2.75 -11.27 -1.76
N LEU A 173 3.45 -10.13 -1.83
CA LEU A 173 4.90 -10.11 -1.81
C LEU A 173 5.45 -10.78 -0.54
N GLN A 174 4.79 -10.56 0.62
CA GLN A 174 5.16 -11.23 1.86
C GLN A 174 5.10 -12.76 1.71
N GLY A 175 3.96 -13.30 1.25
CA GLY A 175 3.78 -14.75 1.09
C GLY A 175 4.74 -15.34 0.06
N TRP A 176 4.98 -14.62 -1.04
CA TRP A 176 5.91 -15.05 -2.08
C TRP A 176 7.37 -15.07 -1.59
N LEU A 177 7.83 -14.03 -0.89
CA LEU A 177 9.20 -13.97 -0.35
C LEU A 177 9.46 -15.09 0.67
N SER A 178 8.50 -15.41 1.54
CA SER A 178 8.63 -16.56 2.45
C SER A 178 8.86 -17.87 1.69
N LYS A 179 8.21 -18.07 0.53
CA LYS A 179 8.44 -19.25 -0.32
C LYS A 179 9.83 -19.24 -0.97
N GLN A 180 10.34 -18.07 -1.36
CA GLN A 180 11.69 -17.99 -1.95
C GLN A 180 12.78 -18.23 -0.92
N LEU A 181 12.58 -17.76 0.32
CA LEU A 181 13.49 -18.02 1.43
C LEU A 181 13.66 -19.53 1.68
N LEU A 182 12.55 -20.29 1.67
CA LEU A 182 12.58 -21.75 1.82
C LEU A 182 13.30 -22.50 0.69
N LYS A 183 13.51 -21.87 -0.47
CA LYS A 183 14.25 -22.46 -1.59
C LYS A 183 15.77 -22.25 -1.49
N GLY A 184 16.25 -21.47 -0.51
CA GLY A 184 17.67 -21.26 -0.24
C GLY A 184 18.27 -19.99 -0.84
N ASN A 185 19.56 -19.78 -0.55
CA ASN A 185 20.27 -18.51 -0.71
C ASN A 185 20.23 -17.93 -2.13
N GLU A 186 20.45 -18.74 -3.17
CA GLU A 186 20.40 -18.25 -4.56
C GLU A 186 18.99 -17.79 -4.96
N ALA A 187 17.96 -18.48 -4.48
CA ALA A 187 16.58 -18.12 -4.79
C ALA A 187 16.17 -16.81 -4.10
N ILE A 188 16.53 -16.62 -2.83
CA ILE A 188 16.21 -15.39 -2.11
C ILE A 188 17.02 -14.19 -2.63
N ASP A 189 18.28 -14.37 -3.01
CA ASP A 189 19.08 -13.28 -3.59
C ASP A 189 18.46 -12.76 -4.89
N ARG A 190 18.11 -13.65 -5.83
CA ARG A 190 17.42 -13.28 -7.08
C ARG A 190 16.05 -12.64 -6.81
N ALA A 191 15.33 -13.13 -5.81
CA ALA A 191 14.03 -12.57 -5.44
C ALA A 191 14.16 -11.13 -4.93
N ILE A 192 15.14 -10.89 -4.05
CA ILE A 192 15.38 -9.56 -3.48
C ILE A 192 15.92 -8.60 -4.53
N GLU A 193 16.70 -9.06 -5.51
CA GLU A 193 17.11 -8.25 -6.66
C GLU A 193 15.90 -7.78 -7.50
N MET A 194 14.98 -8.68 -7.83
CA MET A 194 13.75 -8.32 -8.54
C MET A 194 12.91 -7.34 -7.72
N VAL A 195 12.76 -7.60 -6.42
CA VAL A 195 11.98 -6.77 -5.50
C VAL A 195 12.56 -5.37 -5.38
N GLU A 196 13.86 -5.24 -5.06
CA GLU A 196 14.54 -3.96 -4.92
C GLU A 196 14.34 -3.10 -6.17
N ARG A 197 14.63 -3.67 -7.35
CA ARG A 197 14.48 -2.97 -8.62
C ARG A 197 13.06 -2.47 -8.83
N ASN A 198 12.06 -3.34 -8.68
CA ASN A 198 10.66 -2.97 -8.89
C ASN A 198 10.18 -1.93 -7.88
N LEU A 199 10.58 -2.03 -6.60
CA LEU A 199 10.23 -1.05 -5.58
C LEU A 199 10.78 0.33 -5.91
N VAL A 200 12.07 0.42 -6.29
CA VAL A 200 12.72 1.70 -6.64
C VAL A 200 12.11 2.30 -7.91
N GLU A 201 11.97 1.51 -8.98
CA GLU A 201 11.44 1.97 -10.26
C GLU A 201 9.97 2.40 -10.16
N THR A 202 9.14 1.60 -9.48
CA THR A 202 7.69 1.88 -9.39
C THR A 202 7.41 3.08 -8.50
N THR A 203 8.10 3.24 -7.37
CA THR A 203 7.91 4.42 -6.50
C THR A 203 8.44 5.70 -7.15
N ALA A 204 9.53 5.63 -7.93
CA ALA A 204 9.97 6.75 -8.75
C ALA A 204 8.93 7.13 -9.81
N PHE A 205 8.29 6.15 -10.46
CA PHE A 205 7.22 6.38 -11.42
C PHE A 205 5.98 7.03 -10.76
N ILE A 206 5.50 6.49 -9.64
CA ILE A 206 4.37 7.05 -8.85
C ILE A 206 4.62 8.52 -8.51
N MET A 207 5.82 8.82 -7.98
CA MET A 207 6.24 10.19 -7.66
C MET A 207 6.24 11.10 -8.90
N SER A 208 6.73 10.61 -10.05
CA SER A 208 6.74 11.37 -11.32
C SER A 208 5.36 11.70 -11.86
N LYS A 209 4.34 10.94 -11.46
CA LYS A 209 2.93 11.14 -11.80
C LYS A 209 2.17 11.92 -10.74
N GLU A 210 2.89 12.52 -9.78
CA GLU A 210 2.33 13.31 -8.68
C GLU A 210 1.24 12.54 -7.90
N MET A 211 1.53 11.28 -7.59
CA MET A 211 0.75 10.46 -6.67
C MET A 211 1.66 9.95 -5.55
N ILE A 212 1.06 9.65 -4.40
CA ILE A 212 1.71 8.98 -3.26
C ILE A 212 0.77 7.88 -2.79
N HIS A 213 1.28 6.67 -2.59
CA HIS A 213 0.55 5.48 -2.21
C HIS A 213 0.31 5.38 -0.69
N PHE A 214 1.29 5.78 0.11
CA PHE A 214 1.26 5.80 1.59
C PHE A 214 1.20 4.46 2.34
N ASP A 215 0.88 3.34 1.66
CA ASP A 215 0.65 2.05 2.31
C ASP A 215 1.21 0.86 1.52
N ALA A 216 2.35 1.07 0.86
CA ALA A 216 3.01 0.08 0.00
C ALA A 216 3.79 -1.00 0.78
N HIS A 217 3.17 -1.61 1.80
CA HIS A 217 3.79 -2.68 2.57
C HIS A 217 3.63 -4.04 1.88
N PHE A 218 4.41 -5.06 2.26
CA PHE A 218 4.49 -6.34 1.53
C PHE A 218 3.20 -7.19 1.51
N ARG A 219 2.17 -6.82 2.29
CA ARG A 219 0.82 -7.42 2.15
C ARG A 219 -0.08 -6.72 1.13
N ASN A 220 0.23 -5.48 0.75
CA ASN A 220 -0.49 -4.67 -0.23
C ASN A 220 0.22 -4.65 -1.58
N ILE A 221 1.47 -5.10 -1.64
CA ILE A 221 2.16 -5.41 -2.89
C ILE A 221 1.92 -6.88 -3.21
N ILE A 222 1.52 -7.18 -4.44
CA ILE A 222 1.29 -8.55 -4.94
C ILE A 222 2.27 -8.86 -6.08
N THR A 223 2.48 -10.14 -6.39
CA THR A 223 3.45 -10.55 -7.41
C THR A 223 3.04 -11.85 -8.10
N ASP A 224 3.45 -11.99 -9.37
CA ASP A 224 3.44 -13.23 -10.14
C ASP A 224 4.81 -13.94 -10.14
N GLY A 225 5.80 -13.39 -9.44
CA GLY A 225 7.19 -13.84 -9.43
C GLY A 225 8.09 -13.23 -10.50
N GLU A 226 7.53 -12.51 -11.47
CA GLU A 226 8.30 -11.77 -12.49
C GLU A 226 8.37 -10.28 -12.19
N ARG A 227 7.29 -9.71 -11.63
CA ARG A 227 7.22 -8.29 -11.25
C ARG A 227 6.36 -8.04 -10.02
N LEU A 228 6.46 -6.84 -9.48
CA LEU A 228 5.60 -6.37 -8.40
C LEU A 228 4.41 -5.58 -8.94
N TYR A 229 3.28 -5.71 -8.27
CA TYR A 229 2.07 -4.93 -8.52
C TYR A 229 1.65 -4.21 -7.23
N PHE A 230 1.66 -2.89 -7.27
CA PHE A 230 1.24 -2.04 -6.15
C PHE A 230 -0.29 -1.98 -6.15
N SER A 231 -0.89 -2.36 -5.02
CA SER A 231 -2.34 -2.44 -4.85
C SER A 231 -2.75 -1.83 -3.51
N ASP A 232 -4.06 -1.72 -3.30
CA ASP A 232 -4.66 -1.03 -2.15
C ASP A 232 -4.33 0.47 -2.07
N PHE A 233 -5.18 1.28 -2.69
CA PHE A 233 -5.03 2.73 -2.70
C PHE A 233 -5.88 3.43 -1.63
N GLY A 234 -6.26 2.73 -0.55
CA GLY A 234 -7.12 3.31 0.50
C GLY A 234 -6.54 4.55 1.18
N LEU A 235 -5.22 4.70 1.18
CA LEU A 235 -4.48 5.83 1.77
C LEU A 235 -3.79 6.73 0.74
N ALA A 236 -4.00 6.48 -0.55
CA ALA A 236 -3.33 7.22 -1.60
C ALA A 236 -3.80 8.69 -1.66
N THR A 237 -2.90 9.56 -2.12
CA THR A 237 -3.17 10.97 -2.42
C THR A 237 -2.52 11.38 -3.73
N SER A 238 -3.09 12.35 -4.44
CA SER A 238 -2.60 12.79 -5.75
C SER A 238 -2.88 14.28 -5.97
N SER A 239 -2.04 14.93 -6.77
CA SER A 239 -2.29 16.30 -7.26
C SER A 239 -3.58 16.42 -8.08
N GLN A 240 -4.11 15.29 -8.59
CA GLN A 240 -5.38 15.23 -9.32
C GLN A 240 -6.62 15.19 -8.41
N PHE A 241 -6.44 15.08 -7.09
CA PHE A 241 -7.55 15.08 -6.14
C PHE A 241 -7.97 16.50 -5.74
N ALA A 242 -9.21 16.65 -5.29
CA ALA A 242 -9.70 17.87 -4.68
C ALA A 242 -9.13 18.03 -3.26
N LEU A 243 -7.87 18.45 -3.19
CA LEU A 243 -7.11 18.63 -1.96
C LEU A 243 -7.36 20.03 -1.37
N SER A 244 -7.64 20.09 -0.07
CA SER A 244 -7.59 21.33 0.71
C SER A 244 -6.17 21.91 0.75
N LEU A 245 -6.01 23.17 1.19
CA LEU A 245 -4.69 23.79 1.32
C LEU A 245 -3.74 23.02 2.25
N GLU A 246 -4.27 22.50 3.37
CA GLU A 246 -3.50 21.67 4.29
C GLU A 246 -3.03 20.37 3.62
N GLU A 247 -3.91 19.71 2.87
CA GLU A 247 -3.56 18.48 2.14
C GLU A 247 -2.57 18.73 1.01
N GLN A 248 -2.64 19.88 0.32
CA GLN A 248 -1.65 20.24 -0.69
C GLN A 248 -0.27 20.46 -0.06
N GLN A 249 -0.21 21.11 1.11
CA GLN A 249 1.06 21.29 1.83
C GLN A 249 1.59 19.94 2.32
N PHE A 250 0.72 19.08 2.85
CA PHE A 250 1.07 17.71 3.23
C PHE A 250 1.62 16.95 2.02
N PHE A 251 0.92 16.95 0.88
CA PHE A 251 1.37 16.29 -0.36
C PHE A 251 2.79 16.74 -0.77
N LYS A 252 3.04 18.07 -0.82
CA LYS A 252 4.36 18.62 -1.15
C LYS A 252 5.45 18.18 -0.17
N ASN A 253 5.09 18.04 1.10
CA ASN A 253 6.03 17.63 2.13
C ASN A 253 6.33 16.12 2.13
N HIS A 254 5.60 15.30 1.36
CA HIS A 254 5.69 13.83 1.41
C HIS A 254 6.00 13.17 0.05
N GLN A 255 6.41 13.93 -0.96
CA GLN A 255 6.67 13.38 -2.31
C GLN A 255 7.69 12.22 -2.33
N ASN A 256 8.63 12.21 -1.39
CA ASN A 256 9.64 11.15 -1.23
C ASN A 256 9.20 10.01 -0.28
N TYR A 257 7.98 10.05 0.24
CA TYR A 257 7.53 9.11 1.28
C TYR A 257 7.61 7.66 0.81
N ASP A 258 6.97 7.31 -0.31
CA ASP A 258 6.90 5.93 -0.77
C ASP A 258 8.28 5.33 -1.03
N ARG A 259 9.17 6.07 -1.69
CA ARG A 259 10.53 5.57 -2.01
C ARG A 259 11.34 5.27 -0.74
N CYS A 260 11.23 6.10 0.29
CA CYS A 260 11.90 5.88 1.57
C CYS A 260 11.20 4.76 2.37
N PHE A 261 9.87 4.69 2.29
CA PHE A 261 9.08 3.67 2.95
C PHE A 261 9.38 2.27 2.44
N VAL A 262 9.34 2.04 1.12
CA VAL A 262 9.51 0.69 0.56
C VAL A 262 10.89 0.10 0.81
N VAL A 263 11.96 0.91 0.76
CA VAL A 263 13.33 0.44 1.07
C VAL A 263 13.50 0.19 2.57
N THR A 264 12.79 0.95 3.42
CA THR A 264 12.73 0.70 4.86
C THR A 264 12.04 -0.63 5.16
N ILE A 265 10.89 -0.90 4.54
CA ILE A 265 10.18 -2.17 4.71
C ILE A 265 11.01 -3.36 4.20
N LEU A 266 11.69 -3.23 3.06
CA LEU A 266 12.61 -4.24 2.56
C LEU A 266 13.74 -4.53 3.55
N THR A 267 14.38 -3.47 4.07
CA THR A 267 15.49 -3.60 5.02
C THR A 267 15.02 -4.25 6.32
N ASN A 268 13.91 -3.79 6.88
CA ASN A 268 13.33 -4.35 8.10
C ASN A 268 12.88 -5.80 7.90
N TRP A 269 12.41 -6.17 6.71
CA TRP A 269 12.08 -7.56 6.39
C TRP A 269 13.34 -8.43 6.44
N ILE A 270 14.44 -8.05 5.78
CA ILE A 270 15.71 -8.78 5.85
C ILE A 270 16.19 -8.88 7.30
N ILE A 271 16.16 -7.80 8.07
CA ILE A 271 16.58 -7.85 9.48
C ILE A 271 15.71 -8.82 10.28
N SER A 272 14.39 -8.78 10.09
CA SER A 272 13.45 -9.65 10.79
C SER A 272 13.70 -11.13 10.53
N GLU A 273 13.98 -11.51 9.29
CA GLU A 273 14.14 -12.92 8.89
C GLU A 273 15.49 -13.50 9.33
N PHE A 274 16.56 -12.69 9.34
CA PHE A 274 17.92 -13.19 9.59
C PHE A 274 18.47 -12.89 10.97
N PHE A 275 18.05 -11.80 11.62
CA PHE A 275 18.51 -11.39 12.95
C PHE A 275 17.40 -11.49 14.00
N GLY A 276 16.14 -11.34 13.60
CA GLY A 276 14.98 -11.33 14.49
C GLY A 276 14.27 -9.97 14.54
N LYS A 277 13.00 -9.99 14.95
CA LYS A 277 12.10 -8.83 14.85
C LYS A 277 12.43 -7.69 15.82
N ASP A 278 13.13 -7.98 16.91
CA ASP A 278 13.41 -7.00 17.96
C ASP A 278 14.75 -6.28 17.78
N LEU A 279 15.57 -6.69 16.80
CA LEU A 279 16.93 -6.18 16.60
C LEU A 279 17.03 -5.08 15.53
N HIS A 280 15.91 -4.53 15.05
CA HIS A 280 15.91 -3.57 13.93
C HIS A 280 16.81 -2.36 14.20
N GLU A 281 16.66 -1.72 15.35
CA GLU A 281 17.40 -0.50 15.67
C GLU A 281 18.91 -0.77 15.87
N GLU A 282 19.28 -1.81 16.61
CA GLU A 282 20.68 -2.20 16.87
C GLU A 282 21.42 -2.52 15.56
N ILE A 283 20.83 -3.38 14.72
CA ILE A 283 21.43 -3.77 13.44
C ILE A 283 21.58 -2.57 12.52
N LEU A 284 20.55 -1.72 12.41
CA LEU A 284 20.63 -0.53 11.56
C LEU A 284 21.70 0.47 12.02
N GLN A 285 21.91 0.62 13.34
CA GLN A 285 22.96 1.48 13.88
C GLN A 285 24.36 0.96 13.53
N GLU A 286 24.61 -0.34 13.70
CA GLU A 286 25.89 -0.97 13.34
C GLU A 286 26.22 -0.85 11.85
N TYR A 287 25.25 -1.10 10.97
CA TYR A 287 25.42 -0.91 9.53
C TYR A 287 25.64 0.56 9.14
N THR A 288 25.03 1.51 9.87
CA THR A 288 25.19 2.94 9.62
C THR A 288 26.56 3.45 10.07
N ASN A 289 27.08 2.95 11.19
CA ASN A 289 28.35 3.39 11.78
C ASN A 289 29.58 2.70 11.16
N GLU A 290 29.37 1.68 10.32
CA GLU A 290 30.43 0.82 9.76
C GLU A 290 31.33 0.17 10.82
N THR A 291 30.84 0.04 12.05
CA THR A 291 31.57 -0.48 13.21
C THR A 291 31.70 -2.01 13.22
N CYS A 292 30.92 -2.69 12.36
CA CYS A 292 30.90 -4.13 12.08
C CYS A 292 31.41 -5.03 13.22
N SER A 293 30.87 -4.81 14.43
CA SER A 293 31.15 -5.66 15.60
C SER A 293 30.17 -6.83 15.71
N LEU A 294 29.23 -6.94 14.76
CA LEU A 294 28.19 -7.96 14.71
C LEU A 294 28.72 -9.29 14.17
N VAL A 295 28.36 -10.38 14.85
CA VAL A 295 28.45 -11.73 14.30
C VAL A 295 27.30 -11.88 13.29
N LEU A 296 27.64 -11.93 12.01
CA LEU A 296 26.64 -12.10 10.95
C LEU A 296 26.09 -13.55 10.95
N PRO A 297 24.77 -13.74 10.82
CA PRO A 297 24.19 -15.07 10.66
C PRO A 297 24.77 -15.78 9.42
N GLU A 298 25.10 -17.07 9.54
CA GLU A 298 25.63 -17.85 8.40
C GLU A 298 24.66 -17.93 7.21
N SER A 299 23.36 -17.83 7.48
CA SER A 299 22.31 -17.81 6.46
C SER A 299 22.21 -16.47 5.72
N LEU A 300 22.76 -15.39 6.25
CA LEU A 300 22.72 -14.07 5.62
C LEU A 300 23.74 -14.01 4.49
N THR A 301 23.27 -13.92 3.25
CA THR A 301 24.16 -13.83 2.09
C THR A 301 24.87 -12.46 2.04
N PRO A 302 26.04 -12.38 1.38
CA PRO A 302 26.70 -11.11 1.12
C PRO A 302 25.82 -10.12 0.37
N TYR A 303 24.95 -10.60 -0.53
CA TYR A 303 24.04 -9.75 -1.28
C TYR A 303 22.99 -9.11 -0.36
N LEU A 304 22.32 -9.89 0.50
CA LEU A 304 21.33 -9.36 1.45
C LEU A 304 21.97 -8.41 2.46
N SER A 305 23.16 -8.73 2.97
CA SER A 305 23.94 -7.81 3.81
C SER A 305 24.22 -6.48 3.09
N SER A 306 24.53 -6.52 1.79
CA SER A 306 24.73 -5.31 0.99
C SER A 306 23.47 -4.44 0.85
N ILE A 307 22.27 -5.05 0.78
CA ILE A 307 20.99 -4.33 0.75
C ILE A 307 20.75 -3.62 2.08
N VAL A 308 20.96 -4.33 3.21
CA VAL A 308 20.85 -3.72 4.54
C VAL A 308 21.81 -2.55 4.67
N LYS A 309 23.09 -2.74 4.31
CA LYS A 309 24.09 -1.66 4.33
C LYS A 309 23.67 -0.46 3.50
N ARG A 310 23.13 -0.69 2.31
CA ARG A 310 22.74 0.35 1.35
C ARG A 310 21.64 1.26 1.89
N TYR A 311 20.66 0.70 2.58
CA TYR A 311 19.47 1.44 3.03
C TYR A 311 19.42 1.72 4.53
N ALA A 312 20.43 1.27 5.30
CA ALA A 312 20.44 1.35 6.76
C ALA A 312 20.09 2.73 7.31
N SER A 313 20.71 3.80 6.80
CA SER A 313 20.49 5.16 7.31
C SER A 313 19.07 5.68 7.03
N ILE A 314 18.50 5.35 5.87
CA ILE A 314 17.12 5.70 5.52
C ILE A 314 16.15 4.93 6.42
N ALA A 315 16.35 3.61 6.54
CA ALA A 315 15.52 2.75 7.37
C ALA A 315 15.56 3.17 8.84
N LEU A 316 16.74 3.51 9.37
CA LEU A 316 16.88 4.00 10.75
C LEU A 316 16.10 5.30 10.97
N LYS A 317 16.18 6.25 10.03
CA LYS A 317 15.45 7.52 10.15
C LYS A 317 13.93 7.32 10.05
N MET A 318 13.47 6.51 9.10
CA MET A 318 12.05 6.17 8.95
C MET A 318 11.51 5.39 10.16
N ASN A 319 12.26 4.43 10.70
CA ASN A 319 11.86 3.66 11.89
C ASN A 319 11.73 4.57 13.11
N LYS A 320 12.67 5.49 13.32
CA LYS A 320 12.57 6.51 14.39
C LYS A 320 11.33 7.38 14.21
N PHE A 321 11.08 7.84 12.99
CA PHE A 321 9.86 8.60 12.67
C PHE A 321 8.59 7.82 13.03
N PHE A 322 8.46 6.56 12.59
CA PHE A 322 7.30 5.73 12.90
C PHE A 322 7.15 5.40 14.39
N LYS A 323 8.27 5.21 15.10
CA LYS A 323 8.27 5.00 16.55
C LYS A 323 7.68 6.21 17.26
N THR A 324 8.21 7.41 17.00
CA THR A 324 7.67 8.68 17.54
C THR A 324 6.21 8.89 17.11
N LEU A 325 5.86 8.59 15.86
CA LEU A 325 4.48 8.70 15.36
C LEU A 325 3.51 7.79 16.13
N LYS A 326 3.95 6.57 16.46
CA LYS A 326 3.14 5.57 17.16
C LYS A 326 3.05 5.85 18.67
N GLU A 327 4.18 6.17 19.30
CA GLU A 327 4.34 6.21 20.76
C GLU A 327 4.13 7.60 21.36
N GLU A 328 4.41 8.67 20.62
CA GLU A 328 4.37 10.05 21.14
C GLU A 328 3.22 10.87 20.55
N SER A 329 3.21 11.08 19.23
CA SER A 329 2.12 11.83 18.59
C SER A 329 1.98 11.55 17.09
N LYS A 330 0.74 11.47 16.61
CA LYS A 330 0.43 11.41 15.17
C LYS A 330 0.76 12.71 14.44
N LYS A 331 1.05 13.80 15.17
CA LYS A 331 1.45 15.11 14.62
C LYS A 331 2.95 15.24 14.41
N THR A 332 3.73 14.20 14.70
CA THR A 332 5.18 14.19 14.47
C THR A 332 5.49 14.60 13.03
N PRO A 333 6.32 15.63 12.80
CA PRO A 333 6.68 16.05 11.45
C PRO A 333 7.44 14.96 10.70
N TYR A 334 7.07 14.75 9.45
CA TYR A 334 7.80 13.86 8.56
C TYR A 334 9.17 14.46 8.21
N PRO A 335 10.28 13.72 8.38
CA PRO A 335 11.63 14.25 8.22
C PRO A 335 12.08 14.31 6.76
N LYS A 336 11.33 15.05 5.92
CA LYS A 336 11.51 15.11 4.47
C LYS A 336 12.94 15.48 4.06
N GLU A 337 13.47 16.56 4.62
CA GLU A 337 14.75 17.16 4.21
C GLU A 337 15.93 16.20 4.47
N GLU A 338 15.95 15.58 5.66
CA GLU A 338 16.96 14.59 6.02
C GLU A 338 16.87 13.35 5.13
N LEU A 339 15.65 12.86 4.86
CA LEU A 339 15.45 11.71 3.98
C LEU A 339 15.86 12.00 2.53
N ASP A 340 15.62 13.22 2.04
CA ASP A 340 16.11 13.66 0.73
C ASP A 340 17.63 13.70 0.67
N GLN A 341 18.30 14.22 1.72
CA GLN A 341 19.75 14.23 1.81
C GLN A 341 20.32 12.80 1.79
N LEU A 342 19.79 11.91 2.63
CA LEU A 342 20.18 10.50 2.67
C LEU A 342 19.99 9.80 1.32
N TRP A 343 18.88 10.09 0.62
CA TRP A 343 18.63 9.53 -0.71
C TRP A 343 19.65 10.04 -1.74
N ILE A 344 19.99 11.33 -1.72
CA ILE A 344 21.02 11.90 -2.61
C ILE A 344 22.39 11.27 -2.35
N GLU A 345 22.76 11.09 -1.08
CA GLU A 345 24.02 10.43 -0.71
C GLU A 345 24.07 8.99 -1.20
N LEU A 346 22.97 8.25 -1.10
CA LEU A 346 22.84 6.90 -1.63
C LEU A 346 23.13 6.85 -3.13
N LEU A 347 22.53 7.75 -3.92
CA LEU A 347 22.74 7.81 -5.37
C LEU A 347 24.20 8.16 -5.72
N LYS A 348 24.83 9.08 -4.97
CA LYS A 348 26.26 9.42 -5.15
C LYS A 348 27.17 8.22 -4.89
N ARG A 349 26.91 7.44 -3.83
CA ARG A 349 27.67 6.22 -3.52
C ARG A 349 27.54 5.17 -4.62
N GLN A 350 26.33 4.98 -5.17
CA GLN A 350 26.11 4.05 -6.27
C GLN A 350 26.85 4.46 -7.55
N ALA A 351 26.78 5.74 -7.94
CA ALA A 351 27.48 6.25 -9.12
C ALA A 351 29.01 6.09 -9.00
N PHE A 352 29.56 6.28 -7.80
CA PHE A 352 30.99 6.08 -7.56
C PHE A 352 31.42 4.61 -7.68
N LEU A 353 30.58 3.67 -7.24
CA LEU A 353 30.84 2.24 -7.38
C LEU A 353 30.74 1.77 -8.83
N SER A 354 29.81 2.31 -9.63
CA SER A 354 29.67 1.99 -11.05
C SER A 354 30.81 2.51 -11.94
N HIS A 355 31.61 3.47 -11.47
CA HIS A 355 32.77 3.98 -12.19
C HIS A 355 34.09 3.26 -11.84
N LYS A 356 34.07 2.34 -10.87
CA LYS A 356 35.25 1.57 -10.44
C LYS A 356 35.25 0.11 -10.91
N LEU A 357 34.14 -0.34 -11.51
CA LEU A 357 34.01 -1.59 -12.25
C LEU A 357 34.14 -1.29 -13.74
#